data_AF-A0A0M8TDJ6-F1
#
_entry.id   AF-A0A0M8TDJ6-F1
#
_cell.length_a   1.000
_cell.length_b   1.000
_cell.length_c   1.000
_cell.angle_alpha   90.00
_cell.angle_beta   90.00
_cell.angle_gamma   90.00
#
_symmetry.space_group_name_H-M   'P 1'
#
loop_
_entity.id
_entity.type
_entity.pdbx_description
1 polymer ?
#
loop_
_entity_poly.entity_id
_entity_poly.type
_entity_poly.pdbx_seq_one_letter_code
_entity_poly.pdbx_strand_id
1 'polypeptide(L)'
;MSAIAAAATVTSTGEAVQFWILGTIAVIGALCTILMKKAVHSALCLAGTMIILAVFYLANGAYFLGVVQVVVYTGAIMMLFLFVVMLVGVTAADSLTETLKGQRWLAVLCGLGFGILLIAGIANAGITHFNGLGRVNSAGHVEGLAELIFTRYIFAFEITGALLITAAVGAMVLTHRERTERAPSQRELAEQRVRGGVQLPPLPAPGVYARHNAVDVAGLLPDGTPSELTVSKTLRARGQIRDVSSEAIGDLKALEERSSERLGREEASK
;
A
#
# COMPACT_ATOMS: atom_id res chain seq x y z
N MET A 1 -31.67 -46.25 -5.98
CA MET A 1 -31.07 -45.01 -5.44
C MET A 1 -31.39 -44.95 -3.96
N SER A 2 -30.40 -45.19 -3.09
CA SER A 2 -30.58 -45.27 -1.64
C SER A 2 -31.01 -43.92 -1.05
N ALA A 3 -31.87 -43.91 -0.03
CA ALA A 3 -32.31 -42.72 0.71
C ALA A 3 -31.15 -41.83 1.22
N ILE A 4 -29.96 -42.41 1.39
CA ILE A 4 -28.72 -41.71 1.75
C ILE A 4 -28.22 -40.79 0.63
N ALA A 5 -28.40 -41.19 -0.64
CA ALA A 5 -28.02 -40.36 -1.79
C ALA A 5 -28.98 -39.18 -1.98
N ALA A 6 -30.25 -39.34 -1.60
CA ALA A 6 -31.22 -38.24 -1.60
C ALA A 6 -30.94 -37.24 -0.47
N ALA A 7 -30.56 -37.71 0.73
CA ALA A 7 -30.15 -36.83 1.84
C ALA A 7 -28.88 -36.02 1.51
N ALA A 8 -27.94 -36.59 0.75
CA ALA A 8 -26.74 -35.87 0.30
C ALA A 8 -27.00 -34.77 -0.74
N THR A 9 -28.20 -34.73 -1.34
CA THR A 9 -28.63 -33.69 -2.30
C THR A 9 -29.53 -32.63 -1.69
N VAL A 10 -29.88 -32.73 -0.40
CA VAL A 10 -30.75 -31.76 0.27
C VAL A 10 -29.90 -30.86 1.16
N THR A 11 -29.71 -29.61 0.71
CA THR A 11 -29.04 -28.56 1.51
C THR A 11 -29.81 -28.35 2.81
N SER A 12 -29.13 -28.41 3.94
CA SER A 12 -29.75 -28.07 5.23
C SER A 12 -30.16 -26.60 5.24
N THR A 13 -31.26 -26.26 5.91
CA THR A 13 -31.67 -24.86 6.09
C THR A 13 -30.55 -24.01 6.70
N GLY A 14 -29.75 -24.58 7.60
CA GLY A 14 -28.60 -23.89 8.20
C GLY A 14 -27.50 -23.58 7.19
N GLU A 15 -27.17 -24.54 6.32
CA GLU A 15 -26.18 -24.37 5.25
C GLU A 15 -26.65 -23.34 4.21
N ALA A 16 -27.93 -23.36 3.84
CA ALA A 16 -28.52 -22.39 2.92
C ALA A 16 -28.50 -20.97 3.49
N VAL A 17 -28.87 -20.80 4.76
CA VAL A 17 -28.82 -19.50 5.45
C VAL A 17 -27.39 -19.00 5.54
N GLN A 18 -26.44 -19.85 5.93
CA GLN A 18 -25.02 -19.52 5.97
C GLN A 18 -24.53 -19.07 4.59
N PHE A 19 -24.86 -19.81 3.53
CA PHE A 19 -24.46 -19.50 2.16
C PHE A 19 -24.95 -18.13 1.70
N TRP A 20 -26.25 -17.85 1.84
CA TRP A 20 -26.82 -16.59 1.36
C TRP A 20 -26.34 -15.38 2.15
N ILE A 21 -26.16 -15.49 3.47
CA ILE A 21 -25.64 -14.41 4.30
C ILE A 21 -24.18 -14.15 3.97
N LEU A 22 -23.32 -15.17 4.13
CA LEU A 22 -21.89 -15.00 3.91
C LEU A 22 -21.56 -14.69 2.45
N GLY A 23 -22.31 -15.24 1.51
CA GLY A 23 -22.11 -15.03 0.07
C GLY A 23 -22.39 -13.59 -0.31
N THR A 24 -23.48 -13.02 0.22
CA THR A 24 -23.79 -11.61 0.03
C THR A 24 -22.70 -10.72 0.64
N ILE A 25 -22.23 -11.02 1.85
CA ILE A 25 -21.14 -10.27 2.50
C ILE A 25 -19.84 -10.40 1.70
N ALA A 26 -19.52 -11.56 1.14
CA ALA A 26 -18.33 -11.76 0.31
C ALA A 26 -18.39 -10.94 -0.98
N VAL A 27 -19.54 -10.90 -1.66
CA VAL A 27 -19.74 -10.08 -2.86
C VAL A 27 -19.63 -8.60 -2.53
N ILE A 28 -20.29 -8.13 -1.46
CA ILE A 28 -20.16 -6.74 -1.00
C ILE A 28 -18.70 -6.43 -0.67
N GLY A 29 -18.01 -7.33 0.04
CA GLY A 29 -16.60 -7.20 0.36
C GLY A 29 -15.74 -7.05 -0.90
N ALA A 30 -15.96 -7.89 -1.92
CA ALA A 30 -15.24 -7.87 -3.18
C ALA A 30 -15.55 -6.62 -4.01
N LEU A 31 -16.77 -6.08 -3.93
CA LEU A 31 -17.08 -4.78 -4.52
C LEU A 31 -16.36 -3.65 -3.77
N CYS A 32 -16.35 -3.69 -2.43
CA CYS A 32 -15.65 -2.72 -1.61
C CYS A 32 -14.14 -2.69 -1.89
N THR A 33 -13.48 -3.82 -2.19
CA THR A 33 -12.05 -3.79 -2.53
C THR A 33 -11.75 -2.91 -3.75
N ILE A 34 -12.65 -2.91 -4.74
CA ILE A 34 -12.48 -2.16 -5.99
C ILE A 34 -12.93 -0.70 -5.82
N LEU A 35 -13.98 -0.47 -5.02
CA LEU A 35 -14.61 0.86 -4.87
C LEU A 35 -13.92 1.75 -3.84
N MET A 36 -13.13 1.17 -2.91
CA MET A 36 -12.50 1.93 -1.82
C MET A 36 -11.29 2.75 -2.31
N LYS A 37 -11.32 4.06 -2.03
CA LYS A 37 -10.25 5.00 -2.41
C LYS A 37 -8.95 4.80 -1.63
N LYS A 38 -9.04 4.37 -0.36
CA LYS A 38 -7.87 4.13 0.48
C LYS A 38 -7.46 2.66 0.35
N ALA A 39 -6.23 2.43 -0.06
CA ALA A 39 -5.68 1.11 -0.29
C ALA A 39 -5.73 0.20 0.96
N VAL A 40 -5.57 0.76 2.16
CA VAL A 40 -5.70 0.00 3.42
C VAL A 40 -7.13 -0.54 3.62
N HIS A 41 -8.17 0.27 3.35
CA HIS A 41 -9.55 -0.20 3.46
C HIS A 41 -9.88 -1.24 2.39
N SER A 42 -9.39 -1.04 1.17
CA SER A 42 -9.51 -2.04 0.09
C SER A 42 -8.90 -3.39 0.50
N ALA A 43 -7.69 -3.38 1.04
CA ALA A 43 -7.01 -4.59 1.48
C ALA A 43 -7.70 -5.27 2.67
N LEU A 44 -8.24 -4.52 3.64
CA LEU A 44 -9.03 -5.09 4.74
C LEU A 44 -10.34 -5.72 4.26
N CYS A 45 -11.03 -5.10 3.30
CA CYS A 45 -12.20 -5.71 2.67
C CYS A 45 -11.82 -7.03 1.96
N LEU A 46 -10.67 -7.07 1.28
CA LEU A 46 -10.18 -8.27 0.60
C LEU A 46 -9.85 -9.38 1.61
N ALA A 47 -9.19 -9.04 2.72
CA ALA A 47 -8.93 -9.96 3.83
C ALA A 47 -10.24 -10.58 4.35
N GLY A 48 -11.27 -9.76 4.57
CA GLY A 48 -12.60 -10.22 4.97
C GLY A 48 -13.21 -11.20 3.98
N THR A 49 -13.13 -10.92 2.67
CA THR A 49 -13.62 -11.86 1.65
C THR A 49 -12.87 -13.18 1.65
N MET A 50 -11.54 -13.17 1.84
CA MET A 50 -10.73 -14.39 1.87
C MET A 50 -11.07 -15.26 3.09
N ILE A 51 -11.40 -14.66 4.23
CA ILE A 51 -11.90 -15.38 5.42
C ILE A 51 -13.25 -16.04 5.11
N ILE A 52 -14.17 -15.31 4.47
CA ILE A 52 -15.48 -15.87 4.11
C ILE A 52 -15.32 -17.05 3.12
N LEU A 53 -14.43 -16.92 2.13
CA LEU A 53 -14.11 -18.03 1.23
C LEU A 53 -13.52 -19.23 1.99
N ALA A 54 -12.69 -19.02 3.00
CA ALA A 54 -12.22 -20.10 3.86
C ALA A 54 -13.40 -20.80 4.56
N VAL A 55 -14.35 -20.03 5.13
CA VAL A 55 -15.56 -20.61 5.74
C VAL A 55 -16.37 -21.42 4.72
N PHE A 56 -16.45 -20.98 3.46
CA PHE A 56 -17.07 -21.79 2.41
C PHE A 56 -16.32 -23.07 2.11
N TYR A 57 -14.99 -23.06 2.08
CA TYR A 57 -14.22 -24.30 1.92
C TYR A 57 -14.48 -25.27 3.08
N LEU A 58 -14.49 -24.78 4.33
CA LEU A 58 -14.79 -25.62 5.50
C LEU A 58 -16.22 -26.18 5.43
N ALA A 59 -17.19 -25.36 5.03
CA ALA A 59 -18.60 -25.77 4.91
C ALA A 59 -18.80 -26.82 3.80
N ASN A 60 -18.03 -26.74 2.71
CA ASN A 60 -18.05 -27.73 1.64
C ASN A 60 -17.18 -28.97 1.93
N GLY A 61 -16.67 -29.14 3.16
CA GLY A 61 -15.85 -30.28 3.56
C GLY A 61 -14.40 -30.23 3.07
N ALA A 62 -13.94 -29.12 2.49
CA ALA A 62 -12.55 -28.94 2.06
C ALA A 62 -11.68 -28.36 3.21
N TYR A 63 -11.53 -29.12 4.30
CA TYR A 63 -10.89 -28.62 5.53
C TYR A 63 -9.44 -28.18 5.33
N PHE A 64 -8.62 -28.97 4.63
CA PHE A 64 -7.23 -28.61 4.37
C PHE A 64 -7.12 -27.30 3.58
N LEU A 65 -7.89 -27.19 2.48
CA LEU A 65 -7.87 -25.99 1.63
C LEU A 65 -8.37 -24.76 2.40
N GLY A 66 -9.39 -24.94 3.25
CA GLY A 66 -9.89 -23.92 4.15
C GLY A 66 -8.86 -23.39 5.15
N VAL A 67 -8.11 -24.28 5.80
CA VAL A 67 -7.02 -23.89 6.72
C VAL A 67 -5.90 -23.18 5.95
N VAL A 68 -5.49 -23.69 4.80
CA VAL A 68 -4.48 -23.05 3.94
C VAL A 68 -4.95 -21.67 3.47
N GLN A 69 -6.25 -21.49 3.18
CA GLN A 69 -6.82 -20.19 2.84
C GLN A 69 -6.62 -19.16 3.96
N VAL A 70 -6.84 -19.55 5.22
CA VAL A 70 -6.62 -18.66 6.36
C VAL A 70 -5.13 -18.40 6.59
N VAL A 71 -4.31 -19.45 6.61
CA VAL A 71 -2.88 -19.32 6.99
C VAL A 71 -2.06 -18.62 5.90
N VAL A 72 -2.25 -19.00 4.63
CA VAL A 72 -1.42 -18.54 3.52
C VAL A 72 -2.00 -17.28 2.88
N TYR A 73 -3.25 -17.33 2.40
CA TYR A 73 -3.84 -16.20 1.67
C TYR A 73 -4.16 -15.03 2.59
N THR A 74 -4.96 -15.27 3.64
CA THR A 74 -5.31 -14.21 4.60
C THR A 74 -4.15 -13.89 5.54
N GLY A 75 -3.39 -14.89 5.98
CA GLY A 75 -2.29 -14.72 6.92
C GLY A 75 -1.06 -14.12 6.28
N ALA A 76 -0.36 -14.86 5.42
CA ALA A 76 0.93 -14.41 4.89
C ALA A 76 0.80 -13.35 3.76
N ILE A 77 0.01 -13.66 2.73
CA ILE A 77 -0.04 -12.85 1.50
C ILE A 77 -0.72 -11.51 1.77
N MET A 78 -1.91 -11.53 2.40
CA MET A 78 -2.65 -10.31 2.68
C MET A 78 -1.91 -9.38 3.64
N MET A 79 -1.26 -9.94 4.67
CA MET A 79 -0.48 -9.13 5.61
C MET A 79 0.74 -8.51 4.93
N LEU A 80 1.44 -9.24 4.06
CA LEU A 80 2.52 -8.67 3.25
C LEU A 80 2.00 -7.50 2.39
N PHE A 81 0.86 -7.68 1.73
CA PHE A 81 0.25 -6.63 0.92
C PHE A 81 -0.11 -5.40 1.77
N LEU A 82 -0.74 -5.59 2.92
CA LEU A 82 -1.06 -4.51 3.87
C LEU A 82 0.18 -3.77 4.34
N PHE A 83 1.25 -4.49 4.68
CA PHE A 83 2.53 -3.91 5.07
C PHE A 83 3.11 -3.04 3.95
N VAL A 84 3.15 -3.56 2.72
CA VAL A 84 3.70 -2.84 1.56
C VAL A 84 2.88 -1.58 1.27
N VAL A 85 1.55 -1.69 1.21
CA VAL A 85 0.66 -0.55 0.97
C VAL A 85 0.83 0.53 2.04
N MET A 86 0.97 0.12 3.31
CA MET A 86 1.18 1.04 4.42
C MET A 86 2.55 1.71 4.37
N LEU A 87 3.61 0.96 4.05
CA LEU A 87 4.98 1.47 3.96
C LEU A 87 5.14 2.46 2.81
N VAL A 88 4.57 2.16 1.64
CA VAL A 88 4.61 3.04 0.46
C VAL A 88 3.84 4.34 0.71
N GLY A 89 2.92 4.37 1.68
CA GLY A 89 2.27 5.61 2.10
C GLY A 89 1.48 6.24 0.96
N VAL A 90 0.63 5.45 0.29
CA VAL A 90 -0.15 5.91 -0.87
C VAL A 90 -1.26 6.85 -0.40
N THR A 91 -0.97 8.14 -0.25
CA THR A 91 -2.00 9.19 -0.34
C THR A 91 -2.44 9.27 -1.78
N ALA A 92 -3.35 8.38 -2.16
CA ALA A 92 -4.02 8.38 -3.46
C ALA A 92 -4.91 9.62 -3.56
N ALA A 93 -4.30 10.78 -3.82
CA ALA A 93 -4.97 11.84 -4.55
C ALA A 93 -4.84 11.52 -6.04
N ASP A 94 -5.40 10.38 -6.44
CA ASP A 94 -5.53 10.09 -7.87
C ASP A 94 -6.54 11.09 -8.44
N SER A 95 -6.03 11.94 -9.32
CA SER A 95 -6.84 12.80 -10.15
C SER A 95 -7.77 11.90 -10.99
N LEU A 96 -9.08 12.09 -10.84
CA LEU A 96 -10.12 11.41 -11.64
C LEU A 96 -10.12 11.83 -13.12
N THR A 97 -9.04 12.47 -13.59
CA THR A 97 -8.86 12.86 -14.98
C THR A 97 -8.60 11.62 -15.82
N GLU A 98 -9.65 11.19 -16.51
CA GLU A 98 -9.58 10.11 -17.48
C GLU A 98 -8.61 10.48 -18.60
N THR A 99 -7.48 9.78 -18.72
CA THR A 99 -6.53 9.97 -19.83
C THR A 99 -7.18 9.65 -21.19
N LEU A 100 -8.09 8.67 -21.21
CA LEU A 100 -8.78 8.20 -22.41
C LEU A 100 -10.31 8.33 -22.24
N LYS A 101 -10.92 9.35 -22.87
CA LYS A 101 -12.36 9.61 -22.75
C LYS A 101 -13.18 8.35 -23.09
N GLY A 102 -13.95 7.86 -22.13
CA GLY A 102 -14.85 6.71 -22.29
C GLY A 102 -14.30 5.36 -21.82
N GLN A 103 -13.04 5.26 -21.40
CA GLN A 103 -12.43 4.01 -20.92
C GLN A 103 -13.17 3.42 -19.71
N ARG A 104 -13.55 4.23 -18.71
CA ARG A 104 -14.37 3.74 -17.57
C ARG A 104 -15.69 3.09 -17.99
N TRP A 105 -16.41 3.68 -18.93
CA TRP A 105 -17.68 3.11 -19.42
C TRP A 105 -17.44 1.81 -20.18
N LEU A 106 -16.40 1.77 -21.00
CA LEU A 106 -16.03 0.56 -21.73
C LEU A 106 -15.59 -0.57 -20.77
N ALA A 107 -14.80 -0.24 -19.74
CA ALA A 107 -14.37 -1.19 -18.72
C ALA A 107 -15.56 -1.77 -17.93
N VAL A 108 -16.53 -0.93 -17.56
CA VAL A 108 -17.78 -1.37 -16.91
C VAL A 108 -18.59 -2.27 -17.83
N LEU A 109 -18.73 -1.91 -19.10
CA LEU A 109 -19.47 -2.70 -20.09
C LEU A 109 -18.79 -4.05 -20.35
N CYS A 110 -17.47 -4.09 -20.49
CA CYS A 110 -16.70 -5.33 -20.63
C CYS A 110 -16.80 -6.20 -19.36
N GLY A 111 -16.71 -5.60 -18.17
CA GLY A 111 -16.84 -6.33 -16.90
C GLY A 111 -18.23 -6.95 -16.73
N LEU A 112 -19.29 -6.19 -16.99
CA LEU A 112 -20.67 -6.69 -16.97
C LEU A 112 -20.90 -7.76 -18.04
N GLY A 113 -20.44 -7.51 -19.27
CA GLY A 113 -20.57 -8.46 -20.38
C GLY A 113 -19.88 -9.78 -20.09
N PHE A 114 -18.66 -9.75 -19.54
CA PHE A 114 -17.93 -10.94 -19.09
C PHE A 114 -18.66 -11.67 -17.96
N GLY A 115 -19.17 -10.93 -16.97
CA GLY A 115 -19.95 -11.51 -15.86
C GLY A 115 -21.22 -12.22 -16.34
N ILE A 116 -22.00 -11.58 -17.23
CA ILE A 116 -23.20 -12.17 -17.83
C ILE A 116 -22.84 -13.42 -18.64
N LEU A 117 -21.77 -13.37 -19.44
CA LEU A 117 -21.33 -14.51 -20.23
C LEU A 117 -20.93 -15.70 -19.35
N LEU A 118 -20.21 -15.45 -18.25
CA LEU A 118 -19.88 -16.50 -17.28
C LEU A 118 -21.11 -17.09 -16.61
N ILE A 119 -22.05 -16.26 -16.16
CA ILE A 119 -23.30 -16.73 -15.53
C ILE A 119 -24.11 -17.56 -16.53
N ALA A 120 -24.26 -17.09 -17.77
CA ALA A 120 -24.96 -17.81 -18.82
C ALA A 120 -24.26 -19.14 -19.17
N GLY A 121 -22.93 -19.14 -19.24
CA GLY A 121 -22.13 -20.33 -19.47
C GLY A 121 -22.31 -21.38 -18.38
N ILE A 122 -22.25 -20.97 -17.10
CA ILE A 122 -22.46 -21.85 -15.96
C ILE A 122 -23.91 -22.37 -15.92
N ALA A 123 -24.90 -21.50 -16.18
CA ALA A 123 -26.31 -21.90 -16.22
C ALA A 123 -26.60 -22.91 -17.36
N ASN A 124 -25.92 -22.76 -18.51
CA ASN A 124 -26.06 -23.67 -19.65
C ASN A 124 -25.27 -24.98 -19.47
N ALA A 125 -24.19 -24.97 -18.68
CA ALA A 125 -23.29 -26.12 -18.50
C ALA A 125 -23.93 -27.37 -17.88
N GLY A 126 -25.22 -27.32 -17.50
CA GLY A 126 -26.04 -28.52 -17.28
C GLY A 126 -25.40 -29.53 -16.34
N ILE A 127 -24.88 -29.06 -15.20
CA ILE A 127 -24.29 -29.93 -14.17
C ILE A 127 -25.43 -30.72 -13.52
N THR A 128 -25.82 -31.83 -14.14
CA THR A 128 -26.92 -32.70 -13.70
C THR A 128 -26.45 -33.82 -12.77
N HIS A 129 -25.14 -34.08 -12.72
CA HIS A 129 -24.56 -35.15 -11.91
C HIS A 129 -23.58 -34.60 -10.87
N PHE A 130 -24.01 -34.57 -9.61
CA PHE A 130 -23.12 -34.40 -8.47
C PHE A 130 -22.64 -35.78 -8.00
N ASN A 131 -21.37 -36.10 -8.23
CA ASN A 131 -20.80 -37.42 -7.87
C ASN A 131 -20.55 -37.61 -6.37
N GLY A 132 -20.97 -36.66 -5.52
CA GLY A 132 -20.75 -36.71 -4.08
C GLY A 132 -19.27 -36.56 -3.70
N LEU A 133 -19.02 -36.19 -2.45
CA LEU A 133 -17.66 -36.05 -1.90
C LEU A 133 -17.20 -37.33 -1.16
N GLY A 134 -18.11 -38.27 -0.89
CA GLY A 134 -17.86 -39.40 0.02
C GLY A 134 -16.77 -40.37 -0.41
N ARG A 135 -16.60 -40.61 -1.73
CA ARG A 135 -15.53 -41.50 -2.25
C ARG A 135 -14.15 -40.84 -2.23
N VAL A 136 -14.09 -39.52 -2.32
CA VAL A 136 -12.83 -38.77 -2.34
C VAL A 136 -12.36 -38.46 -0.92
N ASN A 137 -13.30 -38.29 0.02
CA ASN A 137 -13.00 -37.95 1.41
C ASN A 137 -12.80 -39.17 2.34
N SER A 138 -12.87 -40.40 1.83
CA SER A 138 -12.84 -41.61 2.66
C SER A 138 -11.47 -41.93 3.29
N ALA A 139 -10.37 -41.45 2.70
CA ALA A 139 -9.00 -41.73 3.14
C ALA A 139 -8.36 -40.62 4.00
N GLY A 140 -9.10 -39.54 4.29
CA GLY A 140 -8.55 -38.33 4.92
C GLY A 140 -8.18 -37.26 3.90
N HIS A 141 -8.46 -35.99 4.22
CA HIS A 141 -8.32 -34.87 3.27
C HIS A 141 -6.85 -34.52 2.98
N VAL A 142 -5.97 -34.67 3.97
CA VAL A 142 -4.55 -34.33 3.84
C VAL A 142 -3.80 -35.47 3.15
N GLU A 143 -4.09 -36.70 3.57
CA GLU A 143 -3.49 -37.93 3.07
C GLU A 143 -3.85 -38.15 1.60
N GLY A 144 -5.13 -38.02 1.22
CA GLY A 144 -5.56 -38.14 -0.16
C GLY A 144 -4.98 -37.06 -1.07
N LEU A 145 -4.85 -35.83 -0.58
CA LEU A 145 -4.19 -34.76 -1.34
C LEU A 145 -2.68 -35.04 -1.50
N ALA A 146 -2.01 -35.49 -0.44
CA ALA A 146 -0.60 -35.84 -0.47
C ALA A 146 -0.33 -36.97 -1.47
N GLU A 147 -1.16 -38.02 -1.49
CA GLU A 147 -1.05 -39.11 -2.47
C GLU A 147 -1.12 -38.55 -3.90
N LEU A 148 -2.11 -37.72 -4.21
CA LEU A 148 -2.24 -37.10 -5.54
C LEU A 148 -1.03 -36.22 -5.89
N ILE A 149 -0.57 -35.40 -4.95
CA ILE A 149 0.57 -34.49 -5.15
C ILE A 149 1.85 -35.28 -5.44
N PHE A 150 2.14 -36.33 -4.66
CA PHE A 150 3.39 -37.07 -4.77
C PHE A 150 3.38 -38.21 -5.79
N THR A 151 2.22 -38.59 -6.32
CA THR A 151 2.13 -39.62 -7.38
C THR A 151 1.85 -39.01 -8.74
N ARG A 152 0.67 -38.38 -8.91
CA ARG A 152 0.18 -37.90 -10.21
C ARG A 152 0.68 -36.51 -10.55
N TYR A 153 0.80 -35.64 -9.54
CA TYR A 153 1.12 -34.22 -9.73
C TYR A 153 2.55 -33.86 -9.30
N ILE A 154 3.45 -34.83 -9.19
CA ILE A 154 4.83 -34.62 -8.73
C ILE A 154 5.56 -33.56 -9.56
N PHE A 155 5.33 -33.54 -10.88
CA PHE A 155 5.94 -32.55 -11.75
C PHE A 155 5.40 -31.13 -11.53
N ALA A 156 4.09 -31.00 -11.28
CA ALA A 156 3.49 -29.71 -10.94
C ALA A 156 3.98 -29.20 -9.57
N PHE A 157 4.16 -30.10 -8.61
CA PHE A 157 4.77 -29.79 -7.32
C PHE A 157 6.21 -29.28 -7.48
N GLU A 158 7.05 -29.99 -8.23
CA GLU A 158 8.46 -29.61 -8.45
C GLU A 158 8.59 -28.26 -9.17
N ILE A 159 7.78 -28.02 -10.21
CA ILE A 159 7.76 -26.72 -10.90
C ILE A 159 7.30 -25.61 -9.96
N THR A 160 6.33 -25.87 -9.08
CA THR A 160 5.88 -24.88 -8.09
C THR A 160 7.01 -24.58 -7.10
N GLY A 161 7.78 -25.58 -6.67
CA GLY A 161 8.97 -25.39 -5.84
C GLY A 161 10.02 -24.52 -6.54
N ALA A 162 10.35 -24.82 -7.79
CA ALA A 162 11.28 -24.03 -8.61
C ALA A 162 10.78 -22.58 -8.80
N LEU A 163 9.47 -22.38 -8.98
CA LEU A 163 8.84 -21.06 -9.05
C LEU A 163 9.03 -20.27 -7.74
N LEU A 164 8.82 -20.89 -6.58
CA LEU A 164 8.99 -20.24 -5.28
C LEU A 164 10.46 -19.85 -5.02
N ILE A 165 11.41 -20.72 -5.35
CA ILE A 165 12.85 -20.42 -5.26
C ILE A 165 13.19 -19.23 -6.17
N THR A 166 12.74 -19.28 -7.42
CA THR A 166 12.98 -18.22 -8.40
C THR A 166 12.36 -16.89 -7.96
N ALA A 167 11.14 -16.92 -7.41
CA ALA A 167 10.47 -15.73 -6.87
C ALA A 167 11.23 -15.15 -5.67
N ALA A 168 11.73 -16.00 -4.76
CA ALA A 168 12.51 -15.55 -3.61
C ALA A 168 13.85 -14.91 -4.03
N VAL A 169 14.57 -15.54 -4.96
CA VAL A 169 15.80 -14.99 -5.54
C VAL A 169 15.51 -13.69 -6.30
N GLY A 170 14.45 -13.66 -7.11
CA GLY A 170 14.03 -12.47 -7.84
C GLY A 170 13.69 -11.30 -6.92
N ALA A 171 12.93 -11.55 -5.85
CA ALA A 171 12.62 -10.55 -4.84
C ALA A 171 13.87 -10.04 -4.12
N MET A 172 14.81 -10.93 -3.77
CA MET A 172 16.09 -10.55 -3.17
C MET A 172 16.90 -9.64 -4.12
N VAL A 173 17.11 -10.06 -5.37
CA VAL A 173 17.88 -9.27 -6.35
C VAL A 173 17.24 -7.91 -6.62
N LEU A 174 15.90 -7.84 -6.68
CA LEU A 174 15.19 -6.59 -6.96
C LEU A 174 15.19 -5.62 -5.77
N THR A 175 15.26 -6.14 -4.55
CA THR A 175 15.28 -5.33 -3.32
C THR A 175 16.68 -5.03 -2.82
N HIS A 176 17.68 -5.80 -3.23
CA HIS A 176 19.06 -5.60 -2.82
C HIS A 176 19.66 -4.37 -3.50
N ARG A 177 19.67 -3.25 -2.79
CA ARG A 177 20.32 -2.03 -3.24
C ARG A 177 21.80 -2.06 -2.85
N GLU A 178 22.62 -2.64 -3.70
CA GLU A 178 24.06 -2.53 -3.56
C GLU A 178 24.49 -1.11 -3.99
N ARG A 179 25.24 -0.40 -3.14
CA ARG A 179 25.85 0.87 -3.53
C ARG A 179 26.99 0.55 -4.50
N THR A 180 26.71 0.64 -5.79
CA THR A 180 27.71 0.45 -6.87
C THR A 180 28.83 1.47 -6.80
N GLU A 181 28.59 2.62 -6.17
CA GLU A 181 29.58 3.65 -5.94
C GLU A 181 29.97 3.74 -4.47
N ARG A 182 31.28 3.85 -4.24
CA ARG A 182 31.82 4.20 -2.93
C ARG A 182 31.21 5.55 -2.51
N ALA A 183 30.67 5.62 -1.30
CA ALA A 183 30.23 6.90 -0.75
C ALA A 183 31.44 7.86 -0.73
N PRO A 184 31.35 9.05 -1.35
CA PRO A 184 32.49 9.94 -1.48
C PRO A 184 32.97 10.37 -0.10
N SER A 185 34.29 10.44 0.05
CA SER A 185 34.88 10.91 1.30
C SER A 185 34.62 12.40 1.52
N GLN A 186 34.69 12.88 2.77
CA GLN A 186 34.56 14.32 3.04
C GLN A 186 35.57 15.16 2.25
N ARG A 187 36.76 14.62 1.97
CA ARG A 187 37.78 15.27 1.16
C ARG A 187 37.36 15.40 -0.31
N GLU A 188 36.86 14.32 -0.91
CA GLU A 188 36.36 14.33 -2.30
C GLU A 188 35.20 15.32 -2.47
N LEU A 189 34.28 15.36 -1.49
CA LEU A 189 33.17 16.34 -1.47
C LEU A 189 33.68 17.79 -1.32
N ALA A 190 34.79 18.02 -0.62
CA ALA A 190 35.41 19.34 -0.53
C ALA A 190 36.08 19.74 -1.86
N GLU A 191 36.84 18.83 -2.47
CA GLU A 191 37.49 19.06 -3.77
C GLU A 191 36.47 19.32 -4.89
N GLN A 192 35.35 18.58 -4.92
CA GLN A 192 34.24 18.83 -5.85
C GLN A 192 33.62 20.21 -5.66
N ARG A 193 33.41 20.65 -4.41
CA ARG A 193 32.90 22.00 -4.12
C ARG A 193 33.83 23.10 -4.63
N VAL A 194 35.14 22.91 -4.47
CA VAL A 194 36.16 23.86 -4.96
C VAL A 194 36.17 23.90 -6.49
N ARG A 195 36.18 22.73 -7.15
CA ARG A 195 36.17 22.66 -8.63
C ARG A 195 34.88 23.18 -9.25
N GLY A 196 33.75 22.93 -8.59
CA GLY A 196 32.43 23.35 -9.07
C GLY A 196 32.21 24.86 -9.00
N GLY A 197 32.99 25.61 -8.23
CA GLY A 197 32.94 27.08 -8.16
C GLY A 197 31.65 27.68 -7.59
N VAL A 198 30.68 26.84 -7.18
CA VAL A 198 29.33 27.29 -6.79
C VAL A 198 29.23 27.60 -5.29
N GLN A 199 29.96 26.88 -4.42
CA GLN A 199 29.92 27.09 -2.97
C GLN A 199 31.12 26.42 -2.27
N LEU A 200 32.12 27.21 -1.86
CA LEU A 200 33.34 26.75 -1.17
C LEU A 200 33.12 26.34 0.30
N PRO A 201 32.47 27.14 1.15
CA PRO A 201 32.23 26.76 2.55
C PRO A 201 31.12 25.68 2.67
N PRO A 202 31.07 24.93 3.78
CA PRO A 202 29.91 24.10 4.10
C PRO A 202 28.64 24.97 4.19
N LEU A 203 27.48 24.36 3.95
CA LEU A 203 26.22 25.05 4.13
C LEU A 203 26.11 25.50 5.60
N PRO A 204 25.65 26.74 5.85
CA PRO A 204 25.40 27.19 7.20
C PRO A 204 24.35 26.31 7.86
N ALA A 205 24.48 26.09 9.18
CA ALA A 205 23.45 25.41 9.92
C ALA A 205 22.12 26.21 9.89
N PRO A 206 20.98 25.55 10.06
CA PRO A 206 19.70 26.24 10.28
C PRO A 206 19.77 27.23 11.43
N GLY A 207 19.10 28.37 11.28
CA GLY A 207 19.11 29.44 12.27
C GLY A 207 20.42 30.25 12.37
N VAL A 208 21.45 29.95 11.57
CA VAL A 208 22.67 30.78 11.53
C VAL A 208 22.30 32.17 10.98
N TYR A 209 22.57 33.21 11.77
CA TYR A 209 22.14 34.62 11.60
C TYR A 209 20.67 34.93 11.95
N ALA A 210 19.88 33.96 12.41
CA ALA A 210 18.59 34.22 13.04
C ALA A 210 18.77 34.47 14.55
N ARG A 211 17.83 35.20 15.17
CA ARG A 211 17.76 35.33 16.65
C ARG A 211 17.38 34.03 17.37
N HIS A 212 17.13 32.95 16.62
CA HIS A 212 16.66 31.67 17.10
C HIS A 212 17.47 30.52 16.49
N ASN A 213 17.80 29.52 17.28
CA ASN A 213 18.57 28.34 16.87
C ASN A 213 17.67 27.17 16.42
N ALA A 214 16.52 27.49 15.82
CA ALA A 214 15.51 26.51 15.44
C ALA A 214 15.74 26.01 14.00
N VAL A 215 15.51 24.72 13.77
CA VAL A 215 15.84 24.05 12.49
C VAL A 215 14.89 24.37 11.35
N ASP A 216 13.72 24.91 11.68
CA ASP A 216 12.63 25.34 10.81
C ASP A 216 12.65 26.85 10.53
N VAL A 217 13.66 27.57 11.04
CA VAL A 217 13.81 29.02 10.90
C VAL A 217 14.97 29.33 9.95
N ALA A 218 14.68 30.11 8.91
CA ALA A 218 15.71 30.58 7.98
C ALA A 218 16.58 31.66 8.63
N GLY A 219 17.89 31.58 8.40
CA GLY A 219 18.78 32.70 8.64
C GLY A 219 18.44 33.87 7.72
N LEU A 220 18.65 35.10 8.18
CA LEU A 220 18.41 36.30 7.38
C LEU A 220 19.68 36.74 6.66
N LEU A 221 19.54 37.16 5.40
CA LEU A 221 20.57 37.85 4.64
C LEU A 221 20.72 39.30 5.13
N PRO A 222 21.81 40.01 4.75
CA PRO A 222 22.02 41.41 5.15
C PRO A 222 20.91 42.38 4.71
N ASP A 223 20.11 42.00 3.71
CA ASP A 223 18.94 42.72 3.23
C ASP A 223 17.64 42.36 3.96
N GLY A 224 17.70 41.48 4.97
CA GLY A 224 16.54 41.00 5.73
C GLY A 224 15.74 39.89 5.05
N THR A 225 16.15 39.40 3.88
CA THR A 225 15.47 38.31 3.18
C THR A 225 15.88 36.93 3.73
N PRO A 226 15.00 35.92 3.72
CA PRO A 226 15.32 34.58 4.22
C PRO A 226 16.33 33.85 3.33
N SER A 227 17.41 33.35 3.93
CA SER A 227 18.43 32.55 3.25
C SER A 227 17.99 31.11 3.07
N GLU A 228 17.66 30.75 1.83
CA GLU A 228 17.31 29.40 1.40
C GLU A 228 18.42 28.36 1.61
N LEU A 229 19.66 28.79 1.87
CA LEU A 229 20.80 27.89 2.10
C LEU A 229 20.89 27.40 3.55
N THR A 230 20.21 28.07 4.49
CA THR A 230 20.25 27.74 5.92
C THR A 230 19.22 26.69 6.31
N VAL A 231 18.13 26.53 5.54
CA VAL A 231 17.01 25.63 5.90
C VAL A 231 17.06 24.28 5.20
N SER A 232 16.66 23.24 5.93
CA SER A 232 16.55 21.88 5.39
C SER A 232 15.59 21.85 4.19
N LYS A 233 16.06 21.29 3.06
CA LYS A 233 15.25 21.11 1.84
C LYS A 233 13.98 20.30 2.11
N THR A 234 14.04 19.34 3.02
CA THR A 234 12.91 18.47 3.38
C THR A 234 11.81 19.24 4.11
N LEU A 235 12.16 20.13 5.04
CA LEU A 235 11.18 20.96 5.76
C LEU A 235 10.51 21.96 4.81
N ARG A 236 11.30 22.53 3.90
CA ARG A 236 10.80 23.41 2.82
C ARG A 236 9.79 22.72 1.91
N ALA A 237 10.15 21.54 1.42
CA ALA A 237 9.30 20.76 0.53
C ALA A 237 7.96 20.37 1.18
N ARG A 238 7.94 20.27 2.52
CA ARG A 238 6.73 20.00 3.32
C ARG A 238 5.96 21.26 3.73
N GLY A 239 6.45 22.46 3.40
CA GLY A 239 5.85 23.73 3.83
C GLY A 239 5.92 23.96 5.35
N GLN A 240 6.90 23.35 6.02
CA GLN A 240 7.07 23.40 7.48
C GLN A 240 8.11 24.43 7.92
N ILE A 241 8.40 25.42 7.09
CA ILE A 241 9.32 26.51 7.43
C ILE A 241 8.51 27.64 8.05
N ARG A 242 8.98 28.14 9.18
CA ARG A 242 8.39 29.30 9.84
C ARG A 242 8.84 30.57 9.12
N ASP A 243 7.89 31.43 8.80
CA ASP A 243 8.21 32.74 8.23
C ASP A 243 8.81 33.64 9.32
N VAL A 244 10.02 34.11 9.08
CA VAL A 244 10.78 34.98 9.99
C VAL A 244 10.66 36.43 9.55
N SER A 245 10.28 36.69 8.30
CA SER A 245 10.39 38.02 7.69
C SER A 245 9.45 39.04 8.33
N SER A 246 8.19 38.67 8.55
CA SER A 246 7.17 39.57 9.11
C SER A 246 7.39 39.88 10.59
N GLU A 247 7.69 38.85 11.40
CA GLU A 247 7.92 39.01 12.85
C GLU A 247 9.26 39.69 13.13
N ALA A 248 10.34 39.36 12.40
CA ALA A 248 11.66 39.98 12.59
C ALA A 248 11.71 41.44 12.15
N ILE A 249 11.00 41.83 11.07
CA ILE A 249 10.88 43.24 10.68
C ILE A 249 10.14 44.04 11.77
N GLY A 250 9.08 43.46 12.36
CA GLY A 250 8.37 44.07 13.49
C GLY A 250 9.27 44.27 14.71
N ASP A 251 10.06 43.25 15.05
CA ASP A 251 11.02 43.29 16.15
C ASP A 251 12.14 44.33 15.93
N LEU A 252 12.64 44.45 14.70
CA LEU A 252 13.67 45.42 14.32
C LEU A 252 13.14 46.85 14.45
N LYS A 253 11.94 47.11 13.93
CA LYS A 253 11.26 48.41 14.07
C LYS A 253 11.06 48.78 15.54
N ALA A 254 10.60 47.83 16.36
CA ALA A 254 10.44 48.05 17.79
C ALA A 254 11.78 48.31 18.51
N LEU A 255 12.90 47.77 18.00
CA LEU A 255 14.24 48.02 18.53
C LEU A 255 14.77 49.40 18.13
N GLU A 256 14.52 49.82 16.89
CA GLU A 256 14.82 51.17 16.39
C GLU A 256 14.03 52.22 17.16
N GLU A 257 12.73 52.02 17.39
CA GLU A 257 11.88 52.89 18.21
C GLU A 257 12.45 53.04 19.62
N ARG A 258 12.73 51.93 20.32
CA ARG A 258 13.34 51.95 21.67
C ARG A 258 14.72 52.61 21.70
N SER A 259 15.53 52.42 20.66
CA SER A 259 16.84 53.06 20.54
C SER A 259 16.71 54.56 20.29
N SER A 260 15.72 54.97 19.49
CA SER A 260 15.43 56.37 19.19
C SER A 260 14.94 57.11 20.44
N GLU A 261 14.04 56.49 21.21
CA GLU A 261 13.58 56.97 22.51
C GLU A 261 14.74 57.14 23.50
N ARG A 262 15.60 56.12 23.64
CA ARG A 262 16.78 56.20 24.54
C ARG A 262 17.78 57.27 24.13
N LEU A 263 17.95 57.49 22.83
CA LEU A 263 18.91 58.47 22.30
C LEU A 263 18.31 59.88 22.21
N GLY A 264 17.05 60.09 22.61
CA GLY A 264 16.37 61.38 22.54
C GLY A 264 16.24 61.92 21.12
N ARG A 265 16.24 61.02 20.13
CA ARG A 265 16.02 61.36 18.72
C ARG A 265 14.52 61.36 18.49
N GLU A 266 13.84 62.41 18.94
CA GLU A 266 12.49 62.69 18.44
C GLU A 266 12.60 63.06 16.97
N GLU A 267 11.74 62.47 16.14
CA GLU A 267 11.66 62.75 14.70
C GLU A 267 11.46 64.25 14.48
N ALA A 268 12.55 64.94 14.13
CA ALA A 268 12.45 66.26 13.55
C ALA A 268 11.83 66.12 12.15
N SER A 269 10.52 66.39 12.08
CA SER A 269 9.73 66.85 10.93
C SER A 269 8.96 65.81 10.09
N LYS A 270 7.63 66.03 10.08
CA LYS A 270 6.65 66.01 8.97
C LYS A 270 6.50 64.75 8.12
#